data_AF-A0AAD9GTQ4-F1
#
_entry.id   AF-A0AAD9GTQ4-F1
#
_cell.length_a   1.000
_cell.length_b   1.000
_cell.length_c   1.000
_cell.angle_alpha   90.00
_cell.angle_beta   90.00
_cell.angle_gamma   90.00
#
_symmetry.space_group_name_H-M   'P 1'
#
loop_
_entity.id
_entity.type
_entity.pdbx_description
1 polymer ?
#
loop_
_entity_poly.entity_id
_entity_poly.type
_entity_poly.pdbx_seq_one_letter_code
_entity_poly.pdbx_strand_id
1 'polypeptide(L)'
;MSAGPRVRRAAAANETVLARIWRWVKITIWHVFYGQNEWQRLCSPTGSGVDEEERIVRFRTEMALSAKTVQTCNVVFDNEPFPIEATLHDVATKVSLDDKDTTLMANVRSCLQRCNFVNKVYARVYALKNESYSSSKPEHEEMLEQLWTNLKPNVRREGGRITKEWGEIGFQGTDPMSDFRGMGLFSLVQLNHFTKTYNVEAQRALEESNHPTRWYPFSVTGINVTAFMIELIEERLLDIKLYRHAANDKDDNVDVGLKQLHDVYATIFTRFNKLWVDTNPRDVMAFPSIFQSLKDDVRLELTQKSQTMGTGRSGSGRARAHAKKKQYKRGHATKNRARDIDQIQDDLRVEKTTGKLMAFEEDEDLPGLGQFYCTPCGRHFIDAKTRDVHLKTKVHKRRLKDVAQKQYTQNEAMQGAGKGVETYKPAHPKGNEDMDDL
;
A
#
# COMPACT_ATOMS: atom_id res chain seq x y z
N MET A 1 11.92 -6.40 -19.91
CA MET A 1 11.39 -7.77 -20.18
C MET A 1 9.96 -7.60 -20.63
N SER A 2 9.55 -8.22 -21.74
CA SER A 2 8.13 -8.11 -22.17
C SER A 2 7.22 -8.80 -21.15
N ALA A 3 5.94 -8.39 -21.11
CA ALA A 3 5.02 -8.80 -20.06
C ALA A 3 4.52 -10.24 -20.25
N GLY A 4 4.45 -10.77 -21.47
CA GLY A 4 4.06 -12.15 -21.77
C GLY A 4 4.88 -13.24 -21.05
N PRO A 5 6.22 -13.24 -21.16
CA PRO A 5 7.07 -14.16 -20.41
C PRO A 5 6.93 -14.02 -18.89
N ARG A 6 6.59 -12.84 -18.36
CA ARG A 6 6.30 -12.64 -16.93
C ARG A 6 4.99 -13.32 -16.54
N VAL A 7 3.93 -13.16 -17.34
CA VAL A 7 2.63 -13.83 -17.12
C VAL A 7 2.79 -15.34 -17.06
N ARG A 8 3.54 -15.92 -18.00
CA ARG A 8 3.82 -17.38 -18.00
C ARG A 8 4.59 -17.83 -16.76
N ARG A 9 5.65 -17.12 -16.38
CA ARG A 9 6.44 -17.43 -15.17
C ARG A 9 5.60 -17.31 -13.90
N ALA A 10 4.78 -16.26 -13.79
CA ALA A 10 3.89 -16.05 -12.65
C ALA A 10 2.83 -17.15 -12.56
N ALA A 11 2.23 -17.54 -13.68
CA ALA A 11 1.27 -18.64 -13.73
C ALA A 11 1.91 -19.97 -13.29
N ALA A 12 3.13 -20.27 -13.77
CA ALA A 12 3.86 -21.48 -13.39
C ALA A 12 4.28 -21.47 -11.91
N ALA A 13 4.70 -20.31 -11.37
CA ALA A 13 5.09 -20.18 -9.95
C ALA A 13 3.89 -20.32 -8.99
N ASN A 14 2.69 -19.93 -9.43
CA ASN A 14 1.47 -20.05 -8.65
C ASN A 14 0.84 -21.46 -8.69
N GLU A 15 1.30 -22.34 -9.59
CA GLU A 15 0.78 -23.70 -9.73
C GLU A 15 1.53 -24.68 -8.81
N THR A 16 0.92 -25.01 -7.66
CA THR A 16 1.49 -26.03 -6.75
C THR A 16 1.58 -27.40 -7.44
N VAL A 17 2.47 -28.28 -6.98
CA VAL A 17 2.60 -29.66 -7.50
C VAL A 17 1.24 -30.39 -7.48
N LEU A 18 0.46 -30.21 -6.42
CA LEU A 18 -0.89 -30.76 -6.30
C LEU A 18 -1.85 -30.17 -7.33
N ALA A 19 -1.79 -28.85 -7.58
CA ALA A 19 -2.61 -28.20 -8.60
C ALA A 19 -2.25 -28.70 -10.01
N ARG A 20 -0.96 -28.89 -10.31
CA ARG A 20 -0.48 -29.44 -11.59
C ARG A 20 -0.97 -30.86 -11.82
N ILE A 21 -0.85 -31.73 -10.80
CA ILE A 21 -1.36 -33.10 -10.86
C ILE A 21 -2.87 -33.10 -11.04
N TRP A 22 -3.60 -32.32 -10.24
CA TRP A 22 -5.05 -32.25 -10.33
C TRP A 22 -5.53 -31.75 -11.68
N ARG A 23 -4.87 -30.72 -12.24
CA ARG A 23 -5.17 -30.22 -13.57
C ARG A 23 -4.89 -31.27 -14.65
N TRP A 24 -3.74 -31.94 -14.59
CA TRP A 24 -3.43 -33.02 -15.52
C TRP A 24 -4.46 -34.16 -15.44
N VAL A 25 -4.84 -34.59 -14.23
CA VAL A 25 -5.89 -35.59 -14.00
C VAL A 25 -7.21 -35.10 -14.62
N LYS A 26 -7.59 -33.84 -14.36
CA LYS A 26 -8.82 -33.26 -14.90
C LYS A 26 -8.79 -33.21 -16.43
N ILE A 27 -7.70 -32.74 -17.05
CA ILE A 27 -7.57 -32.71 -18.52
C ILE A 27 -7.68 -34.11 -19.09
N THR A 28 -6.94 -35.07 -18.53
CA THR A 28 -6.88 -36.45 -19.01
C THR A 28 -8.23 -37.15 -18.91
N ILE A 29 -8.92 -37.03 -17.77
CA ILE A 29 -10.27 -37.60 -17.59
C ILE A 29 -11.23 -36.99 -18.61
N TRP A 30 -11.27 -35.67 -18.75
CA TRP A 30 -12.21 -35.04 -19.67
C TRP A 30 -11.94 -35.41 -21.14
N HIS A 31 -10.67 -35.51 -21.53
CA HIS A 31 -10.31 -35.90 -22.89
C HIS A 31 -10.69 -37.35 -23.18
N VAL A 32 -10.42 -38.27 -22.24
CA VAL A 32 -10.72 -39.71 -22.41
C VAL A 32 -12.21 -40.00 -22.42
N PHE A 33 -13.00 -39.35 -21.57
CA PHE A 33 -14.44 -39.65 -21.43
C PHE A 33 -15.35 -38.83 -22.34
N TYR A 34 -14.97 -37.61 -22.72
CA TYR A 34 -15.84 -36.69 -23.48
C TYR A 34 -15.24 -36.22 -24.81
N GLY A 35 -13.99 -36.59 -25.13
CA GLY A 35 -13.32 -36.16 -26.36
C GLY A 35 -13.05 -34.64 -26.44
N GLN A 36 -13.32 -33.89 -25.37
CA GLN A 36 -13.18 -32.43 -25.35
C GLN A 36 -11.77 -32.00 -24.92
N ASN A 37 -11.28 -30.91 -25.50
CA ASN A 37 -10.06 -30.23 -25.04
C ASN A 37 -10.38 -29.21 -23.93
N GLU A 38 -9.37 -28.77 -23.18
CA GLU A 38 -9.58 -27.86 -22.03
C GLU A 38 -10.17 -26.51 -22.46
N TRP A 39 -9.88 -26.05 -23.67
CA TRP A 39 -10.41 -24.81 -24.23
C TRP A 39 -11.92 -24.90 -24.55
N GLN A 40 -12.37 -26.03 -25.09
CA GLN A 40 -13.79 -26.35 -25.24
C GLN A 40 -14.47 -26.32 -23.87
N ARG A 41 -13.91 -26.97 -22.84
CA ARG A 41 -14.49 -26.93 -21.49
C ARG A 41 -14.56 -25.53 -20.85
N LEU A 42 -13.61 -24.64 -21.18
CA LEU A 42 -13.51 -23.31 -20.57
C LEU A 42 -14.30 -22.23 -21.30
N CYS A 43 -14.52 -22.42 -22.59
CA CYS A 43 -15.18 -21.46 -23.46
C CYS A 43 -16.49 -21.98 -24.07
N SER A 44 -16.93 -23.22 -23.80
CA SER A 44 -18.30 -23.67 -24.06
C SER A 44 -19.29 -23.12 -23.02
N PRO A 45 -20.60 -22.99 -23.35
CA PRO A 45 -21.59 -22.44 -22.44
C PRO A 45 -21.83 -23.41 -21.27
N THR A 46 -21.09 -23.25 -20.19
CA THR A 46 -21.33 -23.93 -18.92
C THR A 46 -22.55 -23.32 -18.22
N GLY A 47 -23.75 -23.61 -18.74
CA GLY A 47 -25.03 -23.18 -18.17
C GLY A 47 -25.22 -21.66 -18.09
N SER A 48 -26.38 -21.24 -17.59
CA SER A 48 -26.75 -19.84 -17.38
C SER A 48 -25.94 -19.12 -16.28
N GLY A 49 -24.87 -19.73 -15.75
CA GLY A 49 -24.25 -19.33 -14.49
C GLY A 49 -22.74 -19.11 -14.48
N VAL A 50 -22.02 -19.21 -15.61
CA VAL A 50 -20.58 -18.86 -15.63
C VAL A 50 -20.38 -17.40 -15.99
N ASP A 51 -19.93 -16.66 -14.99
CA ASP A 51 -19.56 -15.25 -15.06
C ASP A 51 -18.46 -15.02 -16.12
N GLU A 52 -18.57 -13.92 -16.84
CA GLU A 52 -17.64 -13.56 -17.91
C GLU A 52 -16.23 -13.30 -17.35
N GLU A 53 -16.12 -12.81 -16.11
CA GLU A 53 -14.85 -12.65 -15.40
C GLU A 53 -14.18 -14.01 -15.10
N GLU A 54 -14.96 -15.02 -14.72
CA GLU A 54 -14.42 -16.36 -14.48
C GLU A 54 -13.87 -16.97 -15.79
N ARG A 55 -14.55 -16.74 -16.91
CA ARG A 55 -14.14 -17.21 -18.23
C ARG A 55 -12.80 -16.60 -18.68
N ILE A 56 -12.62 -15.29 -18.55
CA ILE A 56 -11.36 -14.63 -18.95
C ILE A 56 -10.19 -15.04 -18.06
N VAL A 57 -10.42 -15.26 -16.75
CA VAL A 57 -9.37 -15.75 -15.84
C VAL A 57 -8.93 -17.16 -16.23
N ARG A 58 -9.88 -18.03 -16.55
CA ARG A 58 -9.61 -19.39 -17.05
C ARG A 58 -8.85 -19.35 -18.37
N PHE A 59 -9.33 -18.57 -19.35
CA PHE A 59 -8.69 -18.36 -20.64
C PHE A 59 -7.23 -17.92 -20.49
N ARG A 60 -6.97 -16.91 -19.65
CA ARG A 60 -5.63 -16.39 -19.37
C ARG A 60 -4.73 -17.47 -18.79
N THR A 61 -5.24 -18.23 -17.82
CA THR A 61 -4.50 -19.29 -17.14
C THR A 61 -4.10 -20.42 -18.09
N GLU A 62 -4.99 -20.82 -19.01
CA GLU A 62 -4.63 -21.80 -20.04
C GLU A 62 -3.62 -21.27 -21.04
N MET A 63 -3.83 -20.06 -21.55
CA MET A 63 -2.91 -19.46 -22.52
C MET A 63 -1.50 -19.34 -21.95
N ALA A 64 -1.38 -19.00 -20.66
CA ALA A 64 -0.11 -18.87 -19.96
C ALA A 64 0.59 -20.22 -19.73
N LEU A 65 -0.16 -21.27 -19.42
CA LEU A 65 0.40 -22.57 -18.99
C LEU A 65 0.57 -23.56 -20.16
N SER A 66 -0.14 -23.34 -21.27
CA SER A 66 0.01 -24.15 -22.48
C SER A 66 1.37 -23.96 -23.14
N ALA A 67 2.01 -25.08 -23.47
CA ALA A 67 3.24 -25.10 -24.26
C ALA A 67 2.98 -24.79 -25.74
N LYS A 68 1.76 -25.01 -26.24
CA LYS A 68 1.40 -24.79 -27.65
C LYS A 68 1.19 -23.32 -27.99
N THR A 69 0.80 -22.49 -27.01
CA THR A 69 0.40 -21.09 -27.21
C THR A 69 1.45 -20.09 -26.71
N VAL A 70 2.74 -20.44 -26.69
CA VAL A 70 3.80 -19.58 -26.14
C VAL A 70 3.88 -18.23 -26.86
N GLN A 71 4.02 -18.23 -28.18
CA GLN A 71 4.08 -16.99 -28.96
C GLN A 71 2.78 -16.20 -28.89
N THR A 72 1.64 -16.90 -28.94
CA THR A 72 0.30 -16.29 -28.84
C THR A 72 0.11 -15.61 -27.50
N CYS A 73 0.56 -16.24 -26.41
CA CYS A 73 0.56 -15.68 -25.06
C CYS A 73 1.38 -14.40 -24.99
N ASN A 74 2.55 -14.36 -25.62
CA ASN A 74 3.37 -13.15 -25.66
C ASN A 74 2.63 -12.02 -26.39
N VAL A 75 2.11 -12.28 -27.59
CA VAL A 75 1.32 -11.29 -28.36
C VAL A 75 0.15 -10.73 -27.54
N VAL A 76 -0.60 -11.60 -26.85
CA VAL A 76 -1.79 -11.20 -26.07
C VAL A 76 -1.42 -10.40 -24.82
N PHE A 77 -0.27 -10.67 -24.20
CA PHE A 77 0.09 -10.09 -22.90
C PHE A 77 1.29 -9.13 -22.92
N ASP A 78 1.78 -8.70 -24.08
CA ASP A 78 2.95 -7.80 -24.22
C ASP A 78 2.61 -6.29 -24.18
N ASN A 79 1.46 -5.92 -23.60
CA ASN A 79 1.00 -4.53 -23.39
C ASN A 79 0.77 -3.71 -24.67
N GLU A 80 0.80 -4.34 -25.85
CA GLU A 80 0.54 -3.71 -27.14
C GLU A 80 -0.77 -4.24 -27.76
N PRO A 81 -1.52 -3.39 -28.49
CA PRO A 81 -2.68 -3.85 -29.24
C PRO A 81 -2.29 -4.90 -30.28
N PHE A 82 -3.15 -5.89 -30.50
CA PHE A 82 -2.90 -6.99 -31.42
C PHE A 82 -4.08 -7.27 -32.38
N PRO A 83 -3.84 -7.88 -33.55
CA PRO A 83 -4.89 -8.22 -34.50
C PRO A 83 -5.73 -9.38 -33.98
N ILE A 84 -6.96 -9.08 -33.51
CA ILE A 84 -7.84 -10.05 -32.84
C ILE A 84 -8.15 -11.26 -33.74
N GLU A 85 -8.59 -11.04 -34.99
CA GLU A 85 -9.01 -12.15 -35.87
C GLU A 85 -7.83 -13.05 -36.27
N ALA A 86 -6.65 -12.48 -36.54
CA ALA A 86 -5.45 -13.26 -36.83
C ALA A 86 -5.00 -14.07 -35.60
N THR A 87 -5.10 -13.48 -34.41
CA THR A 87 -4.77 -14.16 -33.14
C THR A 87 -5.78 -15.26 -32.82
N LEU A 88 -7.07 -15.03 -33.10
CA LEU A 88 -8.12 -16.03 -32.95
C LEU A 88 -7.85 -17.25 -33.83
N HIS A 89 -7.50 -17.04 -35.10
CA HIS A 89 -7.16 -18.11 -36.04
C HIS A 89 -5.91 -18.89 -35.58
N ASP A 90 -4.88 -18.19 -35.08
CA ASP A 90 -3.67 -18.82 -34.53
C ASP A 90 -3.99 -19.69 -33.29
N VAL A 91 -4.81 -19.19 -32.36
CA VAL A 91 -5.29 -19.96 -31.20
C VAL A 91 -6.06 -21.20 -31.66
N ALA A 92 -7.02 -21.03 -32.56
CA ALA A 92 -7.87 -22.12 -33.06
C ALA A 92 -7.05 -23.23 -33.71
N THR A 93 -6.08 -22.86 -34.55
CA THR A 93 -5.19 -23.82 -35.23
C THR A 93 -4.28 -24.55 -34.23
N LYS A 94 -3.59 -23.83 -33.34
CA LYS A 94 -2.61 -24.42 -32.39
C LYS A 94 -3.25 -25.33 -31.35
N VAL A 95 -4.47 -25.00 -30.95
CA VAL A 95 -5.21 -25.76 -29.93
C VAL A 95 -6.12 -26.82 -30.56
N SER A 96 -6.29 -26.78 -31.89
CA SER A 96 -7.22 -27.64 -32.64
C SER A 96 -8.66 -27.46 -32.14
N LEU A 97 -9.14 -26.22 -32.13
CA LEU A 97 -10.54 -25.90 -31.84
C LEU A 97 -11.42 -26.29 -33.03
N ASP A 98 -12.68 -26.59 -32.77
CA ASP A 98 -13.67 -26.82 -33.83
C ASP A 98 -14.18 -25.47 -34.33
N ASP A 99 -13.71 -25.03 -35.50
CA ASP A 99 -14.12 -23.78 -36.13
C ASP A 99 -15.63 -23.72 -36.46
N LYS A 100 -16.32 -24.86 -36.46
CA LYS A 100 -17.77 -24.93 -36.66
C LYS A 100 -18.56 -24.60 -35.38
N ASP A 101 -17.94 -24.67 -34.20
CA ASP A 101 -18.55 -24.25 -32.94
C ASP A 101 -18.53 -22.72 -32.84
N THR A 102 -19.58 -22.11 -33.38
CA THR A 102 -19.74 -20.65 -33.41
C THR A 102 -19.77 -20.03 -32.02
N THR A 103 -20.27 -20.76 -31.02
CA THR A 103 -20.37 -20.27 -29.63
C THR A 103 -18.99 -20.26 -28.98
N LEU A 104 -18.23 -21.34 -29.13
CA LEU A 104 -16.86 -21.44 -28.66
C LEU A 104 -15.99 -20.32 -29.28
N MET A 105 -16.06 -20.16 -30.60
CA MET A 105 -15.28 -19.16 -31.31
C MET A 105 -15.67 -17.74 -30.91
N ALA A 106 -16.96 -17.46 -30.69
CA ALA A 106 -17.42 -16.18 -30.14
C ALA A 106 -16.87 -15.91 -28.72
N ASN A 107 -16.83 -16.93 -27.87
CA ASN A 107 -16.34 -16.81 -26.50
C ASN A 107 -14.82 -16.60 -26.44
N VAL A 108 -14.05 -17.27 -27.29
CA VAL A 108 -12.60 -17.05 -27.44
C VAL A 108 -12.34 -15.64 -28.00
N ARG A 109 -13.11 -15.20 -29.00
CA ARG A 109 -13.04 -13.83 -29.53
C ARG A 109 -13.30 -12.79 -28.45
N SER A 110 -14.35 -12.95 -27.64
CA SER A 110 -14.65 -12.06 -26.51
C SER A 110 -13.49 -11.98 -25.52
N CYS A 111 -12.86 -13.11 -25.18
CA CYS A 111 -11.69 -13.11 -24.30
C CYS A 111 -10.51 -12.34 -24.91
N LEU A 112 -10.26 -12.51 -26.21
CA LEU A 112 -9.22 -11.78 -26.93
C LEU A 112 -9.52 -10.28 -27.02
N GLN A 113 -10.77 -9.88 -27.29
CA GLN A 113 -11.22 -8.49 -27.27
C GLN A 113 -10.94 -7.84 -25.91
N ARG A 114 -11.25 -8.53 -24.80
CA ARG A 114 -10.97 -8.07 -23.43
C ARG A 114 -9.48 -7.91 -23.17
N CYS A 115 -8.65 -8.87 -23.57
CA CYS A 115 -7.19 -8.73 -23.46
C CYS A 115 -6.65 -7.57 -24.31
N ASN A 116 -7.18 -7.38 -25.51
CA ASN A 116 -6.76 -6.30 -26.41
C ASN A 116 -7.16 -4.93 -25.86
N PHE A 117 -8.36 -4.80 -25.30
CA PHE A 117 -8.79 -3.59 -24.57
C PHE A 117 -7.81 -3.22 -23.46
N VAL A 118 -7.42 -4.19 -22.62
CA VAL A 118 -6.42 -3.97 -21.57
C VAL A 118 -5.10 -3.46 -22.14
N ASN A 119 -4.62 -4.04 -23.24
CA ASN A 119 -3.39 -3.59 -23.88
C ASN A 119 -3.53 -2.17 -24.47
N LYS A 120 -4.68 -1.81 -25.06
CA LYS A 120 -4.95 -0.43 -25.52
C LYS A 120 -4.88 0.58 -24.37
N VAL A 121 -5.48 0.24 -23.22
CA VAL A 121 -5.42 1.07 -22.00
C VAL A 121 -3.98 1.21 -21.52
N TYR A 122 -3.22 0.12 -21.44
CA TYR A 122 -1.82 0.17 -21.03
C TYR A 122 -0.93 0.92 -22.01
N ALA A 123 -1.15 0.79 -23.33
CA ALA A 123 -0.46 1.58 -24.34
C ALA A 123 -0.69 3.08 -24.12
N ARG A 124 -1.93 3.49 -23.80
CA ARG A 124 -2.23 4.90 -23.46
C ARG A 124 -1.53 5.34 -22.17
N VAL A 125 -1.48 4.49 -21.14
CA VAL A 125 -0.72 4.75 -19.92
C VAL A 125 0.77 4.97 -20.23
N TYR A 126 1.38 4.11 -21.04
CA TYR A 126 2.79 4.24 -21.41
C TYR A 126 3.05 5.47 -22.28
N ALA A 127 2.13 5.84 -23.17
CA ALA A 127 2.22 7.10 -23.91
C ALA A 127 2.28 8.30 -22.97
N LEU A 128 1.38 8.38 -21.98
CA LEU A 128 1.38 9.45 -20.97
C LEU A 128 2.61 9.39 -20.05
N LYS A 129 3.08 8.19 -19.69
CA LYS A 129 4.25 8.00 -18.83
C LYS A 129 5.54 8.45 -19.55
N ASN A 130 5.63 8.22 -20.85
CA ASN A 130 6.80 8.55 -21.66
C ASN A 130 6.75 9.99 -22.20
N GLU A 131 5.59 10.64 -22.15
CA GLU A 131 5.47 12.07 -22.40
C GLU A 131 6.09 12.87 -21.25
N SER A 132 7.21 13.54 -21.55
CA SER A 132 7.87 14.41 -20.59
C SER A 132 7.07 15.70 -20.39
N TYR A 133 7.01 16.17 -19.14
CA TYR A 133 6.51 17.50 -18.84
C TYR A 133 7.32 18.56 -19.61
N SER A 134 6.66 19.62 -20.07
CA SER A 134 7.30 20.68 -20.85
C SER A 134 6.61 22.01 -20.57
N SER A 135 7.35 22.99 -20.05
CA SER A 135 6.84 24.34 -19.79
C SER A 135 6.50 25.12 -21.05
N SER A 136 6.97 24.67 -22.21
CA SER A 136 6.58 25.23 -23.51
C SER A 136 5.19 24.79 -23.98
N LYS A 137 4.57 23.79 -23.35
CA LYS A 137 3.23 23.30 -23.68
C LYS A 137 2.21 23.91 -22.71
N PRO A 138 1.29 24.79 -23.18
CA PRO A 138 0.29 25.42 -22.31
C PRO A 138 -0.57 24.43 -21.54
N GLU A 139 -0.93 23.30 -22.17
CA GLU A 139 -1.73 22.23 -21.54
C GLU A 139 -1.02 21.62 -20.31
N HIS A 140 0.31 21.52 -20.35
CA HIS A 140 1.09 20.96 -19.24
C HIS A 140 1.16 21.94 -18.07
N GLU A 141 1.36 23.23 -18.36
CA GLU A 141 1.32 24.30 -17.36
C GLU A 141 -0.08 24.42 -16.75
N GLU A 142 -1.15 24.35 -17.54
CA GLU A 142 -2.53 24.36 -17.06
C GLU A 142 -2.82 23.19 -16.11
N MET A 143 -2.39 21.97 -16.45
CA MET A 143 -2.54 20.82 -15.54
C MET A 143 -1.78 21.02 -14.23
N LEU A 144 -0.61 21.66 -14.25
CA LEU A 144 0.15 21.92 -13.04
C LEU A 144 -0.52 23.01 -12.17
N GLU A 145 -1.07 24.04 -12.79
CA GLU A 145 -1.87 25.07 -12.09
C GLU A 145 -3.18 24.50 -11.54
N GLN A 146 -3.82 23.58 -12.27
CA GLN A 146 -5.01 22.88 -11.80
C GLN A 146 -4.70 22.08 -10.53
N LEU A 147 -3.57 21.37 -10.51
CA LEU A 147 -3.15 20.61 -9.33
C LEU A 147 -2.99 21.52 -8.11
N TRP A 148 -2.32 22.67 -8.27
CA TRP A 148 -2.20 23.65 -7.21
C TRP A 148 -3.56 24.17 -6.76
N THR A 149 -4.40 24.57 -7.70
CA THR A 149 -5.73 25.13 -7.42
C THR A 149 -6.63 24.15 -6.68
N ASN A 150 -6.58 22.87 -7.03
CA ASN A 150 -7.33 21.81 -6.33
C ASN A 150 -6.89 21.65 -4.87
N LEU A 151 -5.59 21.81 -4.59
CA LEU A 151 -4.99 21.59 -3.26
C LEU A 151 -4.98 22.85 -2.39
N LYS A 152 -4.79 24.03 -2.98
CA LYS A 152 -4.66 25.33 -2.32
C LYS A 152 -5.63 26.32 -2.97
N PRO A 153 -6.95 26.11 -2.83
CA PRO A 153 -7.94 26.97 -3.45
C PRO A 153 -7.79 28.41 -2.92
N ASN A 154 -7.90 29.38 -3.83
CA ASN A 154 -7.80 30.82 -3.53
C ASN A 154 -6.42 31.31 -3.06
N VAL A 155 -5.38 30.47 -3.10
CA VAL A 155 -4.00 30.89 -2.81
C VAL A 155 -3.25 30.93 -4.14
N ARG A 156 -2.78 32.11 -4.54
CA ARG A 156 -1.90 32.25 -5.70
C ARG A 156 -0.45 32.27 -5.25
N ARG A 157 0.40 31.50 -5.91
CA ARG A 157 1.84 31.52 -5.64
C ARG A 157 2.44 32.87 -6.03
N GLU A 158 3.17 33.50 -5.12
CA GLU A 158 3.78 34.81 -5.37
C GLU A 158 4.93 34.71 -6.37
N GLY A 159 5.74 33.65 -6.28
CA GLY A 159 6.87 33.41 -7.19
C GLY A 159 6.48 32.83 -8.55
N GLY A 160 5.18 32.70 -8.83
CA GLY A 160 4.67 32.13 -10.07
C GLY A 160 5.04 30.66 -10.25
N ARG A 161 5.62 30.32 -11.42
CA ARG A 161 5.92 28.93 -11.80
C ARG A 161 7.19 28.38 -11.16
N ILE A 162 8.20 29.21 -10.89
CA ILE A 162 9.48 28.80 -10.30
C ILE A 162 9.55 29.39 -8.89
N THR A 163 9.21 28.61 -7.88
CA THR A 163 9.06 29.08 -6.49
C THR A 163 9.24 27.94 -5.48
N LYS A 164 9.66 28.27 -4.25
CA LYS A 164 9.75 27.29 -3.15
C LYS A 164 8.38 26.88 -2.62
N GLU A 165 7.32 27.63 -2.93
CA GLU A 165 5.94 27.36 -2.49
C GLU A 165 5.43 25.99 -2.96
N TRP A 166 5.98 25.43 -4.05
CA TRP A 166 5.69 24.07 -4.48
C TRP A 166 5.97 23.00 -3.41
N GLY A 167 6.87 23.30 -2.47
CA GLY A 167 7.12 22.45 -1.30
C GLY A 167 5.89 22.27 -0.39
N GLU A 168 4.94 23.21 -0.37
CA GLU A 168 3.72 23.12 0.45
C GLU A 168 2.78 21.99 0.01
N ILE A 169 2.84 21.63 -1.27
CA ILE A 169 2.12 20.46 -1.82
C ILE A 169 3.07 19.28 -2.09
N GLY A 170 4.28 19.33 -1.52
CA GLY A 170 5.21 18.22 -1.48
C GLY A 170 5.96 17.94 -2.78
N PHE A 171 6.21 18.93 -3.63
CA PHE A 171 7.21 18.86 -4.70
C PHE A 171 8.61 19.17 -4.16
N GLN A 172 9.66 18.78 -4.90
CA GLN A 172 11.04 19.04 -4.52
C GLN A 172 11.61 20.25 -5.25
N GLY A 173 12.45 21.03 -4.55
CA GLY A 173 13.09 22.20 -5.14
C GLY A 173 12.11 23.33 -5.46
N THR A 174 12.42 24.12 -6.49
CA THR A 174 11.61 25.27 -6.92
C THR A 174 10.80 25.01 -8.19
N ASP A 175 11.01 23.85 -8.82
CA ASP A 175 10.41 23.51 -10.11
C ASP A 175 9.95 22.03 -10.14
N PRO A 176 8.61 21.80 -10.09
CA PRO A 176 7.99 20.48 -10.22
C PRO A 176 8.35 19.70 -11.49
N MET A 177 8.80 20.36 -12.56
CA MET A 177 9.16 19.70 -13.82
C MET A 177 10.16 18.56 -13.58
N SER A 178 11.10 18.76 -12.65
CA SER A 178 12.14 17.78 -12.34
C SER A 178 11.62 16.54 -11.60
N ASP A 179 10.48 16.63 -10.91
CA ASP A 179 9.87 15.52 -10.20
C ASP A 179 9.20 14.52 -11.16
N PHE A 180 8.69 14.99 -12.30
CA PHE A 180 7.97 14.15 -13.28
C PHE A 180 8.87 13.31 -14.19
N ARG A 181 10.20 13.38 -14.07
CA ARG A 181 11.15 12.72 -15.01
C ARG A 181 10.91 11.21 -15.19
N GLY A 182 10.53 10.48 -14.14
CA GLY A 182 10.36 9.03 -14.21
C GLY A 182 8.99 8.57 -14.72
N MET A 183 7.93 9.25 -14.25
CA MET A 183 6.52 8.87 -14.50
C MET A 183 5.81 9.77 -15.51
N GLY A 184 6.52 10.77 -16.05
CA GLY A 184 6.03 11.70 -17.05
C GLY A 184 4.72 12.36 -16.67
N LEU A 185 3.97 12.73 -17.71
CA LEU A 185 2.67 13.37 -17.59
C LEU A 185 1.64 12.48 -16.90
N PHE A 186 1.78 11.15 -16.95
CA PHE A 186 0.86 10.21 -16.31
C PHE A 186 0.69 10.46 -14.81
N SER A 187 1.78 10.78 -14.11
CA SER A 187 1.71 11.10 -12.68
C SER A 187 0.97 12.41 -12.38
N LEU A 188 1.14 13.44 -13.22
CA LEU A 188 0.41 14.70 -13.10
C LEU A 188 -1.08 14.51 -13.38
N VAL A 189 -1.43 13.71 -14.39
CA VAL A 189 -2.84 13.36 -14.70
C VAL A 189 -3.47 12.61 -13.52
N GLN A 190 -2.76 11.66 -12.93
CA GLN A 190 -3.24 10.91 -11.75
C GLN A 190 -3.43 11.81 -10.52
N LEU A 191 -2.49 12.72 -10.26
CA LEU A 191 -2.61 13.71 -9.18
C LEU A 191 -3.81 14.64 -9.40
N ASN A 192 -4.02 15.11 -10.62
CA ASN A 192 -5.19 15.94 -10.94
C ASN A 192 -6.51 15.17 -10.76
N HIS A 193 -6.58 13.92 -11.22
CA HIS A 193 -7.77 13.09 -11.01
C HIS A 193 -8.05 12.90 -9.52
N PHE A 194 -7.03 12.56 -8.72
CA PHE A 194 -7.19 12.38 -7.29
C PHE A 194 -7.66 13.66 -6.59
N THR A 195 -6.99 14.77 -6.85
CA THR A 195 -7.29 16.05 -6.17
C THR A 195 -8.61 16.67 -6.60
N LYS A 196 -9.06 16.40 -7.83
CA LYS A 196 -10.35 16.88 -8.35
C LYS A 196 -11.52 15.99 -7.95
N THR A 197 -11.41 14.68 -8.14
CA THR A 197 -12.52 13.72 -7.96
C THR A 197 -12.67 13.26 -6.52
N TYR A 198 -11.56 13.09 -5.79
CA TYR A 198 -11.52 12.65 -4.39
C TYR A 198 -10.99 13.79 -3.53
N ASN A 199 -11.62 14.96 -3.66
CA ASN A 199 -11.13 16.20 -3.06
C ASN A 199 -11.03 16.13 -1.53
N VAL A 200 -12.00 15.50 -0.86
CA VAL A 200 -12.00 15.35 0.60
C VAL A 200 -10.82 14.50 1.06
N GLU A 201 -10.59 13.37 0.40
CA GLU A 201 -9.47 12.47 0.70
C GLU A 201 -8.13 13.14 0.39
N ALA A 202 -8.04 13.86 -0.72
CA ALA A 202 -6.85 14.58 -1.13
C ALA A 202 -6.50 15.72 -0.18
N GLN A 203 -7.48 16.54 0.23
CA GLN A 203 -7.30 17.63 1.19
C GLN A 203 -6.87 17.10 2.56
N ARG A 204 -7.55 16.06 3.07
CA ARG A 204 -7.15 15.40 4.32
C ARG A 204 -5.74 14.84 4.24
N ALA A 205 -5.38 14.22 3.12
CA ALA A 205 -4.03 13.71 2.92
C ALA A 205 -3.00 14.84 2.83
N LEU A 206 -3.31 15.99 2.21
CA LEU A 206 -2.44 17.16 2.18
C LEU A 206 -2.19 17.72 3.58
N GLU A 207 -3.24 17.87 4.39
CA GLU A 207 -3.15 18.33 5.78
C GLU A 207 -2.23 17.40 6.60
N GLU A 208 -2.49 16.08 6.55
CA GLU A 208 -1.70 15.09 7.28
C GLU A 208 -0.25 14.99 6.77
N SER A 209 -0.04 15.18 5.46
CA SER A 209 1.29 15.18 4.86
C SER A 209 2.15 16.35 5.33
N ASN A 210 1.54 17.45 5.77
CA ASN A 210 2.22 18.63 6.31
C ASN A 210 2.36 18.61 7.85
N HIS A 211 2.08 17.48 8.50
CA HIS A 211 2.16 17.37 9.95
C HIS A 211 3.59 17.69 10.48
N PRO A 212 3.77 18.50 11.53
CA PRO A 212 5.09 19.01 11.95
C PRO A 212 6.21 17.96 12.14
N THR A 213 5.88 16.79 12.67
CA THR A 213 6.86 15.71 12.94
C THR A 213 6.83 14.57 11.92
N ARG A 214 5.64 14.06 11.58
CA ARG A 214 5.43 12.92 10.66
C ARG A 214 5.11 13.33 9.23
N TRP A 215 5.55 14.51 8.79
CA TRP A 215 5.30 14.97 7.42
C TRP A 215 5.81 13.96 6.38
N TYR A 216 5.19 13.97 5.21
CA TYR A 216 5.67 13.30 4.01
C TYR A 216 5.37 14.17 2.78
N PRO A 217 6.16 14.10 1.71
CA PRO A 217 5.94 14.95 0.55
C PRO A 217 4.75 14.45 -0.27
N PHE A 218 3.60 15.15 -0.23
CA PHE A 218 2.35 14.74 -0.88
C PHE A 218 2.51 14.42 -2.38
N SER A 219 2.98 15.37 -3.19
CA SER A 219 3.09 15.17 -4.64
C SER A 219 4.12 14.10 -5.02
N VAL A 220 5.30 14.08 -4.37
CA VAL A 220 6.31 13.02 -4.57
C VAL A 220 5.78 11.65 -4.18
N THR A 221 4.99 11.57 -3.10
CA THR A 221 4.30 10.33 -2.72
C THR A 221 3.33 9.88 -3.79
N GLY A 222 2.59 10.82 -4.40
CA GLY A 222 1.74 10.53 -5.55
C GLY A 222 2.53 9.97 -6.73
N ILE A 223 3.66 10.58 -7.07
CA ILE A 223 4.54 10.07 -8.12
C ILE A 223 5.05 8.64 -7.80
N ASN A 224 5.35 8.35 -6.53
CA ASN A 224 5.72 7.00 -6.08
C ASN A 224 4.56 6.01 -6.19
N VAL A 225 3.32 6.44 -5.92
CA VAL A 225 2.11 5.61 -6.15
C VAL A 225 1.92 5.36 -7.64
N THR A 226 2.16 6.34 -8.51
CA THR A 226 2.17 6.15 -9.96
C THR A 226 3.21 5.12 -10.40
N ALA A 227 4.43 5.20 -9.85
CA ALA A 227 5.47 4.21 -10.13
C ALA A 227 5.04 2.80 -9.69
N PHE A 228 4.41 2.67 -8.53
CA PHE A 228 3.85 1.40 -8.09
C PHE A 228 2.70 0.90 -8.99
N MET A 229 1.84 1.79 -9.50
CA MET A 229 0.82 1.43 -10.50
C MET A 229 1.45 0.84 -11.76
N ILE A 230 2.57 1.40 -12.24
CA ILE A 230 3.32 0.83 -13.37
C ILE A 230 3.85 -0.57 -13.04
N GLU A 231 4.41 -0.78 -11.84
CA GLU A 231 4.83 -2.13 -11.41
C GLU A 231 3.65 -3.13 -11.45
N LEU A 232 2.47 -2.74 -10.96
CA LEU A 232 1.27 -3.59 -10.99
C LEU A 232 0.77 -3.88 -12.41
N ILE A 233 0.90 -2.91 -13.34
CA ILE A 233 0.58 -3.08 -14.76
C ILE A 233 1.56 -4.07 -15.41
N GLU A 234 2.86 -3.92 -15.17
CA GLU A 234 3.87 -4.85 -15.69
C GLU A 234 3.73 -6.27 -15.12
N GLU A 235 3.26 -6.38 -13.89
CA GLU A 235 2.89 -7.66 -13.25
C GLU A 235 1.52 -8.17 -13.73
N ARG A 236 0.79 -7.38 -14.53
CA ARG A 236 -0.55 -7.67 -15.07
C ARG A 236 -1.57 -7.99 -13.98
N LEU A 237 -1.41 -7.39 -12.79
CA LEU A 237 -2.29 -7.58 -11.63
C LEU A 237 -3.57 -6.73 -11.71
N LEU A 238 -3.60 -5.74 -12.60
CA LEU A 238 -4.76 -4.86 -12.78
C LEU A 238 -5.69 -5.29 -13.93
N ASP A 239 -5.33 -6.31 -14.71
CA ASP A 239 -6.10 -6.77 -15.87
C ASP A 239 -7.57 -7.08 -15.49
N ILE A 240 -7.78 -7.76 -14.37
CA ILE A 240 -9.11 -8.13 -13.87
C ILE A 240 -9.98 -6.89 -13.62
N LYS A 241 -9.39 -5.78 -13.17
CA LYS A 241 -10.13 -4.52 -12.96
C LYS A 241 -10.59 -3.88 -14.26
N LEU A 242 -9.92 -4.19 -15.36
CA LEU A 242 -10.19 -3.61 -16.67
C LEU A 242 -11.09 -4.49 -17.54
N TYR A 243 -11.07 -5.81 -17.36
CA TYR A 243 -11.84 -6.73 -18.20
C TYR A 243 -13.32 -6.37 -18.28
N ARG A 244 -13.97 -6.02 -17.18
CA ARG A 244 -15.40 -5.64 -17.15
C ARG A 244 -15.75 -4.38 -17.94
N HIS A 245 -14.77 -3.55 -18.28
CA HIS A 245 -14.98 -2.31 -19.01
C HIS A 245 -14.77 -2.46 -20.51
N ALA A 246 -14.28 -3.60 -20.99
CA ALA A 246 -14.22 -3.85 -22.42
C ALA A 246 -15.65 -4.02 -22.96
N ALA A 247 -15.98 -3.27 -24.01
CA ALA A 247 -17.23 -3.44 -24.73
C ALA A 247 -17.12 -4.63 -25.69
N ASN A 248 -18.26 -5.24 -26.03
CA ASN A 248 -18.30 -6.36 -26.96
C ASN A 248 -18.17 -5.92 -28.44
N ASP A 249 -18.22 -4.62 -28.77
CA ASP A 249 -18.11 -4.16 -30.15
C ASP A 249 -17.62 -2.71 -30.35
N LYS A 250 -16.73 -2.57 -31.35
CA LYS A 250 -16.20 -1.43 -32.14
C LYS A 250 -15.80 -0.08 -31.53
N ASP A 251 -16.23 0.29 -30.33
CA ASP A 251 -15.81 1.57 -29.71
C ASP A 251 -15.35 1.33 -28.26
N ASP A 252 -14.20 0.66 -28.15
CA ASP A 252 -13.50 0.51 -26.89
C ASP A 252 -13.13 1.90 -26.36
N ASN A 253 -13.96 2.46 -25.48
CA ASN A 253 -13.66 3.72 -24.82
C ASN A 253 -12.51 3.51 -23.82
N VAL A 254 -11.27 3.68 -24.32
CA VAL A 254 -10.02 3.56 -23.56
C VAL A 254 -10.04 4.48 -22.33
N ASP A 255 -10.73 5.62 -22.39
CA ASP A 255 -10.80 6.57 -21.28
C ASP A 255 -11.54 5.99 -20.07
N VAL A 256 -12.50 5.08 -20.26
CA VAL A 256 -13.16 4.36 -19.15
C VAL A 256 -12.15 3.47 -18.42
N GLY A 257 -11.32 2.75 -19.17
CA GLY A 257 -10.25 1.93 -18.59
C GLY A 257 -9.19 2.78 -17.90
N LEU A 258 -8.82 3.91 -18.50
CA LEU A 258 -7.86 4.85 -17.92
C LEU A 258 -8.39 5.47 -16.62
N LYS A 259 -9.66 5.89 -16.59
CA LYS A 259 -10.34 6.35 -15.38
C LYS A 259 -10.33 5.29 -14.28
N GLN A 260 -10.60 4.03 -14.62
CA GLN A 260 -10.56 2.92 -13.65
C GLN A 260 -9.16 2.77 -13.02
N LEU A 261 -8.08 3.00 -13.78
CA LEU A 261 -6.72 3.02 -13.23
C LEU A 261 -6.48 4.25 -12.34
N HIS A 262 -7.02 5.41 -12.68
CA HIS A 262 -6.94 6.60 -11.82
C HIS A 262 -7.72 6.43 -10.51
N ASP A 263 -8.86 5.73 -10.52
CA ASP A 263 -9.62 5.39 -9.31
C ASP A 263 -8.85 4.38 -8.42
N VAL A 264 -8.13 3.43 -9.02
CA VAL A 264 -7.22 2.53 -8.29
C VAL A 264 -6.06 3.31 -7.67
N TYR A 265 -5.47 4.26 -8.41
CA TYR A 265 -4.44 5.16 -7.89
C TYR A 265 -4.91 5.93 -6.65
N ALA A 266 -6.09 6.56 -6.72
CA ALA A 266 -6.68 7.29 -5.59
C ALA A 266 -6.90 6.37 -4.38
N THR A 267 -7.32 5.13 -4.62
CA THR A 267 -7.48 4.11 -3.57
C THR A 267 -6.15 3.77 -2.90
N ILE A 268 -5.09 3.55 -3.68
CA ILE A 268 -3.76 3.24 -3.14
C ILE A 268 -3.19 4.42 -2.36
N PHE A 269 -3.31 5.65 -2.88
CA PHE A 269 -2.88 6.85 -2.17
C PHE A 269 -3.61 7.01 -0.84
N THR A 270 -4.94 6.88 -0.84
CA THR A 270 -5.75 6.99 0.37
C THR A 270 -5.38 5.92 1.40
N ARG A 271 -5.10 4.69 0.95
CA ARG A 271 -4.58 3.60 1.81
C ARG A 271 -3.21 3.93 2.37
N PHE A 272 -2.31 4.49 1.56
CA PHE A 272 -1.01 4.95 2.03
C PHE A 272 -1.17 5.99 3.15
N ASN A 273 -1.94 7.05 2.91
CA ASN A 273 -2.15 8.11 3.90
C ASN A 273 -2.71 7.54 5.21
N LYS A 274 -3.71 6.66 5.11
CA LYS A 274 -4.27 5.97 6.28
C LYS A 274 -3.21 5.14 7.01
N LEU A 275 -2.44 4.33 6.30
CA LEU A 275 -1.41 3.49 6.89
C LEU A 275 -0.32 4.34 7.57
N TRP A 276 0.07 5.44 6.94
CA TRP A 276 1.04 6.39 7.49
C TRP A 276 0.56 7.01 8.80
N VAL A 277 -0.67 7.55 8.82
CA VAL A 277 -1.30 8.14 10.01
C VAL A 277 -1.47 7.10 11.12
N ASP A 278 -1.98 5.91 10.79
CA ASP A 278 -2.20 4.82 11.75
C ASP A 278 -0.87 4.29 12.34
N THR A 279 0.22 4.33 11.56
CA THR A 279 1.56 3.91 12.02
C THR A 279 2.21 4.97 12.89
N ASN A 280 1.83 6.24 12.72
CA ASN A 280 2.37 7.39 13.44
C ASN A 280 3.91 7.41 13.53
N PRO A 281 4.61 7.40 12.38
CA PRO A 281 6.07 7.36 12.36
C PRO A 281 6.66 8.63 12.98
N ARG A 282 7.89 8.51 13.48
CA ARG A 282 8.61 9.65 14.07
C ARG A 282 8.97 10.72 13.05
N ASP A 283 9.33 10.29 11.85
CA ASP A 283 9.82 11.12 10.78
C ASP A 283 9.68 10.40 9.43
N VAL A 284 10.00 11.11 8.36
CA VAL A 284 9.92 10.66 6.96
C VAL A 284 10.79 9.43 6.66
N MET A 285 11.78 9.07 7.49
CA MET A 285 12.67 7.93 7.23
C MET A 285 11.95 6.58 7.30
N ALA A 286 10.77 6.52 7.91
CA ALA A 286 9.93 5.34 7.89
C ALA A 286 9.26 5.07 6.53
N PHE A 287 9.24 6.08 5.63
CA PHE A 287 8.56 6.03 4.33
C PHE A 287 8.86 4.77 3.52
N PRO A 288 10.13 4.38 3.27
CA PRO A 288 10.41 3.22 2.42
C PRO A 288 9.80 1.92 2.99
N SER A 289 9.88 1.74 4.31
CA SER A 289 9.36 0.53 4.97
C SER A 289 7.82 0.48 4.97
N ILE A 290 7.17 1.61 5.26
CA ILE A 290 5.70 1.70 5.29
C ILE A 290 5.13 1.57 3.88
N PHE A 291 5.74 2.26 2.91
CA PHE A 291 5.34 2.16 1.52
C PHE A 291 5.54 0.75 0.97
N GLN A 292 6.65 0.08 1.31
CA GLN A 292 6.85 -1.32 0.92
C GLN A 292 5.80 -2.25 1.53
N SER A 293 5.44 -2.07 2.81
CA SER A 293 4.35 -2.84 3.43
C SER A 293 3.02 -2.65 2.70
N LEU A 294 2.70 -1.43 2.26
CA LEU A 294 1.52 -1.17 1.43
C LEU A 294 1.60 -1.91 0.10
N LYS A 295 2.76 -1.87 -0.57
CA LYS A 295 2.97 -2.55 -1.86
C LYS A 295 2.70 -4.06 -1.73
N ASP A 296 3.24 -4.67 -0.68
CA ASP A 296 3.08 -6.10 -0.43
C ASP A 296 1.62 -6.46 -0.13
N ASP A 297 0.93 -5.66 0.68
CA ASP A 297 -0.49 -5.85 1.00
C ASP A 297 -1.39 -5.74 -0.25
N VAL A 298 -1.13 -4.74 -1.12
CA VAL A 298 -1.89 -4.55 -2.36
C VAL A 298 -1.64 -5.71 -3.34
N ARG A 299 -0.38 -6.14 -3.51
CA ARG A 299 -0.06 -7.29 -4.37
C ARG A 299 -0.72 -8.57 -3.89
N LEU A 300 -0.72 -8.81 -2.58
CA LEU A 300 -1.35 -9.98 -1.98
C LEU A 300 -2.86 -9.99 -2.27
N GLU A 301 -3.53 -8.86 -2.09
CA GLU A 301 -4.96 -8.73 -2.35
C GLU A 301 -5.32 -8.99 -3.82
N LEU A 302 -4.57 -8.41 -4.75
CA LEU A 302 -4.80 -8.58 -6.19
C LEU A 302 -4.53 -10.02 -6.64
N THR A 303 -3.52 -10.67 -6.08
CA THR A 303 -3.19 -12.07 -6.39
C THR A 303 -4.24 -13.02 -5.84
N GLN A 304 -4.71 -12.82 -4.61
CA GLN A 304 -5.74 -13.67 -4.00
C GLN A 304 -7.08 -13.58 -4.75
N LYS A 305 -7.50 -12.37 -5.13
CA LYS A 305 -8.71 -12.16 -5.94
C LYS A 305 -8.62 -12.85 -7.31
N SER A 306 -7.44 -12.89 -7.91
CA SER A 306 -7.20 -13.64 -9.15
C SER A 306 -7.29 -15.17 -8.96
N GLN A 307 -7.02 -15.69 -7.76
CA GLN A 307 -6.99 -17.14 -7.48
C GLN A 307 -8.36 -17.70 -7.04
N THR A 308 -9.13 -16.94 -6.26
CA THR A 308 -10.44 -17.40 -5.74
C THR A 308 -11.51 -17.59 -6.82
N MET A 309 -11.32 -16.99 -8.00
CA MET A 309 -12.24 -17.09 -9.14
C MET A 309 -11.99 -18.33 -10.03
N GLY A 310 -10.85 -19.02 -9.89
CA GLY A 310 -10.46 -20.16 -10.74
C GLY A 310 -10.86 -21.54 -10.18
N THR A 311 -11.25 -21.61 -8.91
CA THR A 311 -11.74 -22.83 -8.28
C THR A 311 -13.20 -22.63 -7.95
N GLY A 312 -14.10 -23.28 -8.69
CA GLY A 312 -15.55 -23.29 -8.49
C GLY A 312 -15.96 -23.89 -7.14
N ARG A 313 -15.56 -23.25 -6.06
CA ARG A 313 -15.96 -23.52 -4.70
C ARG A 313 -16.07 -22.16 -4.04
N SER A 314 -17.30 -21.67 -3.94
CA SER A 314 -17.75 -20.75 -2.89
C SER A 314 -17.58 -21.43 -1.52
N GLY A 315 -16.35 -21.79 -1.20
CA GLY A 315 -15.97 -22.28 0.11
C GLY A 315 -15.69 -21.06 0.95
N SER A 316 -16.60 -20.78 1.90
CA SER A 316 -16.39 -19.99 3.11
C SER A 316 -14.97 -19.43 3.21
N GLY A 317 -14.82 -18.12 2.97
CA GLY A 317 -13.54 -17.43 3.11
C GLY A 317 -12.82 -17.93 4.36
N ARG A 318 -11.55 -18.29 4.22
CA ARG A 318 -10.73 -18.74 5.34
C ARG A 318 -10.77 -17.61 6.39
N ALA A 319 -11.60 -17.76 7.41
CA ALA A 319 -11.92 -16.72 8.40
C ALA A 319 -10.75 -16.36 9.34
N ARG A 320 -9.50 -16.56 8.92
CA ARG A 320 -8.30 -16.45 9.78
C ARG A 320 -7.06 -15.90 9.09
N ALA A 321 -7.21 -15.08 8.05
CA ALA A 321 -6.13 -14.21 7.58
C ALA A 321 -6.28 -12.78 8.12
N HIS A 322 -6.71 -12.62 9.38
CA HIS A 322 -6.23 -11.45 10.11
C HIS A 322 -4.74 -11.69 10.31
N ALA A 323 -3.89 -10.94 9.60
CA ALA A 323 -2.58 -10.58 10.15
C ALA A 323 -2.91 -9.93 11.50
N LYS A 324 -2.98 -10.75 12.55
CA LYS A 324 -3.33 -10.26 13.87
C LYS A 324 -2.26 -9.20 14.10
N LYS A 325 -2.67 -7.95 14.30
CA LYS A 325 -1.87 -6.88 14.92
C LYS A 325 -1.47 -7.30 16.34
N LYS A 326 -1.04 -8.55 16.54
CA LYS A 326 -0.83 -9.23 17.81
C LYS A 326 0.38 -8.60 18.48
N GLN A 327 1.38 -8.19 17.71
CA GLN A 327 2.53 -7.47 18.25
C GLN A 327 2.14 -6.07 18.74
N TYR A 328 1.40 -5.29 17.94
CA TYR A 328 0.88 -3.98 18.37
C TYR A 328 -0.05 -4.10 19.58
N LYS A 329 -1.06 -4.98 19.51
CA LYS A 329 -2.00 -5.23 20.61
C LYS A 329 -1.30 -5.78 21.86
N ARG A 330 -0.24 -6.59 21.71
CA ARG A 330 0.60 -7.05 22.84
C ARG A 330 1.45 -5.91 23.40
N GLY A 331 2.00 -5.04 22.57
CA GLY A 331 2.84 -3.92 23.01
C GLY A 331 2.05 -2.81 23.72
N HIS A 332 0.79 -2.60 23.33
CA HIS A 332 -0.12 -1.63 23.96
C HIS A 332 -1.08 -2.25 24.96
N ALA A 333 -0.98 -3.56 25.25
CA ALA A 333 -1.76 -4.17 26.31
C ALA A 333 -1.31 -3.59 27.66
N THR A 334 -2.26 -3.22 28.52
CA THR A 334 -1.99 -2.64 29.84
C THR A 334 -1.06 -3.50 30.69
N LYS A 335 -1.15 -4.83 30.57
CA LYS A 335 -0.26 -5.79 31.26
C LYS A 335 1.22 -5.74 30.82
N ASN A 336 1.52 -5.11 29.69
CA ASN A 336 2.87 -4.96 29.14
C ASN A 336 3.29 -3.48 29.09
N ARG A 337 2.56 -2.58 29.77
CA ARG A 337 2.86 -1.15 29.79
C ARG A 337 4.21 -0.95 30.50
N ALA A 338 5.13 -0.27 29.82
CA ALA A 338 6.39 0.15 30.42
C ALA A 338 6.15 1.28 31.43
N ARG A 339 7.10 1.48 32.35
CA ARG A 339 7.06 2.61 33.31
C ARG A 339 6.95 3.94 32.55
N ASP A 340 6.04 4.78 33.03
CA ASP A 340 5.80 6.11 32.45
C ASP A 340 6.98 7.04 32.76
N ILE A 341 7.11 8.16 32.02
CA ILE A 341 8.27 9.06 32.12
C ILE A 341 8.35 9.74 33.49
N ASP A 342 7.21 10.16 34.03
CA ASP A 342 7.07 10.78 35.34
C ASP A 342 7.50 9.85 36.48
N GLN A 343 7.08 8.58 36.45
CA GLN A 343 7.52 7.57 37.42
C GLN A 343 9.04 7.39 37.42
N ILE A 344 9.65 7.37 36.23
CA ILE A 344 11.10 7.28 36.11
C ILE A 344 11.79 8.56 36.60
N GLN A 345 11.18 9.73 36.39
CA GLN A 345 11.72 11.00 36.91
C GLN A 345 11.69 11.03 38.44
N ASP A 346 10.67 10.44 39.07
CA ASP A 346 10.61 10.27 40.52
C ASP A 346 11.67 9.27 41.01
N ASP A 347 11.84 8.12 40.34
CA ASP A 347 12.90 7.15 40.66
C ASP A 347 14.30 7.82 40.59
N LEU A 348 14.56 8.60 39.53
CA LEU A 348 15.81 9.35 39.36
C LEU A 348 15.99 10.45 40.42
N ARG A 349 14.90 11.05 40.91
CA ARG A 349 14.94 11.99 42.04
C ARG A 349 15.39 11.28 43.31
N VAL A 350 14.86 10.09 43.58
CA VAL A 350 15.24 9.25 44.73
C VAL A 350 16.69 8.82 44.64
N GLU A 351 17.17 8.37 43.48
CA GLU A 351 18.60 8.03 43.30
C GLU A 351 19.50 9.24 43.57
N LYS A 352 19.07 10.43 43.15
CA LYS A 352 19.82 11.67 43.36
C LYS A 352 19.85 12.11 44.82
N THR A 353 18.75 11.96 45.56
CA THR A 353 18.68 12.35 46.98
C THR A 353 19.39 11.35 47.88
N THR A 354 19.28 10.05 47.58
CA THR A 354 19.89 8.97 48.38
C THR A 354 21.34 8.68 48.01
N GLY A 355 21.80 9.12 46.84
CA GLY A 355 23.15 8.86 46.32
C GLY A 355 23.42 7.39 45.97
N LYS A 356 22.40 6.53 46.01
CA LYS A 356 22.48 5.11 45.70
C LYS A 356 21.63 4.81 44.47
N LEU A 357 22.14 3.93 43.61
CA LEU A 357 21.36 3.38 42.50
C LEU A 357 20.23 2.50 43.06
N MET A 358 19.12 2.42 42.32
CA MET A 358 18.02 1.52 42.67
C MET A 358 18.52 0.07 42.72
N ALA A 359 18.48 -0.52 43.91
CA ALA A 359 18.80 -1.92 44.15
C ALA A 359 17.50 -2.71 44.28
N PHE A 360 17.45 -3.87 43.63
CA PHE A 360 16.32 -4.80 43.68
C PHE A 360 16.77 -6.09 44.37
N GLU A 361 15.86 -6.71 45.13
CA GLU A 361 16.08 -8.03 45.69
C GLU A 361 16.22 -9.06 44.56
N GLU A 362 16.88 -10.19 44.84
CA GLU A 362 17.05 -11.25 43.84
C GLU A 362 15.70 -11.88 43.50
N ASP A 363 15.26 -11.67 42.26
CA ASP A 363 13.98 -12.15 41.75
C ASP A 363 14.21 -13.09 40.56
N GLU A 364 13.87 -14.38 40.74
CA GLU A 364 14.03 -15.44 39.74
C GLU A 364 13.20 -15.20 38.47
N ASP A 365 12.12 -14.42 38.54
CA ASP A 365 11.25 -14.12 37.39
C ASP A 365 11.79 -12.95 36.54
N LEU A 366 12.83 -12.24 37.00
CA LEU A 366 13.44 -11.12 36.29
C LEU A 366 14.75 -11.50 35.57
N PRO A 367 15.02 -10.91 34.39
CA PRO A 367 16.31 -11.08 33.72
C PRO A 367 17.48 -10.72 34.64
N GLY A 368 18.45 -11.62 34.75
CA GLY A 368 19.66 -11.40 35.57
C GLY A 368 19.37 -11.27 37.06
N LEU A 369 18.32 -11.95 37.56
CA LEU A 369 17.86 -11.89 38.95
C LEU A 369 17.49 -10.47 39.42
N GLY A 370 17.09 -9.60 38.48
CA GLY A 370 16.79 -8.18 38.76
C GLY A 370 18.02 -7.29 39.00
N GLN A 371 19.23 -7.84 39.02
CA GLN A 371 20.43 -7.13 39.48
C GLN A 371 20.97 -6.10 38.47
N PHE A 372 20.74 -6.29 37.17
CA PHE A 372 21.27 -5.40 36.13
C PHE A 372 20.19 -4.46 35.59
N TYR A 373 19.86 -3.43 36.37
CA TYR A 373 18.82 -2.45 36.03
C TYR A 373 19.36 -1.17 35.37
N CYS A 374 18.54 -0.54 34.54
CA CYS A 374 18.78 0.79 33.97
C CYS A 374 17.61 1.73 34.28
N THR A 375 17.78 2.61 35.26
CA THR A 375 16.74 3.52 35.77
C THR A 375 16.12 4.41 34.69
N PRO A 376 16.88 5.13 33.83
CA PRO A 376 16.28 5.98 32.79
C PRO A 376 15.36 5.24 31.81
N CYS A 377 15.64 3.95 31.57
CA CYS A 377 14.90 3.12 30.63
C CYS A 377 13.91 2.16 31.29
N GLY A 378 13.87 2.11 32.63
CA GLY A 378 12.98 1.25 33.39
C GLY A 378 13.10 -0.24 33.06
N ARG A 379 14.31 -0.75 32.76
CA ARG A 379 14.50 -2.09 32.18
C ARG A 379 15.61 -2.90 32.88
N HIS A 380 15.32 -4.18 33.09
CA HIS A 380 16.27 -5.21 33.56
C HIS A 380 17.00 -5.90 32.38
N PHE A 381 18.25 -6.29 32.61
CA PHE A 381 19.13 -6.97 31.66
C PHE A 381 19.67 -8.27 32.26
N ILE A 382 20.07 -9.20 31.40
CA ILE A 382 20.56 -10.52 31.81
C ILE A 382 21.92 -10.43 32.51
N ASP A 383 22.78 -9.51 32.06
CA ASP A 383 24.13 -9.33 32.57
C ASP A 383 24.60 -7.86 32.43
N ALA A 384 25.69 -7.50 33.14
CA ALA A 384 26.27 -6.17 33.12
C ALA A 384 26.77 -5.73 31.73
N LYS A 385 27.37 -6.63 30.95
CA LYS A 385 27.91 -6.33 29.63
C LYS A 385 26.80 -5.91 28.66
N THR A 386 25.66 -6.61 28.70
CA THR A 386 24.48 -6.31 27.88
C THR A 386 23.86 -4.96 28.27
N ARG A 387 23.79 -4.65 29.57
CA ARG A 387 23.38 -3.33 30.06
C ARG A 387 24.32 -2.24 29.56
N ASP A 388 25.64 -2.44 29.64
CA ASP A 388 26.62 -1.42 29.25
C ASP A 388 26.63 -1.15 27.73
N VAL A 389 26.37 -2.18 26.92
CA VAL A 389 26.09 -2.01 25.48
C VAL A 389 24.82 -1.17 25.27
N HIS A 390 23.75 -1.45 26.02
CA HIS A 390 22.50 -0.68 25.97
C HIS A 390 22.73 0.81 26.26
N LEU A 391 23.53 1.15 27.29
CA LEU A 391 23.84 2.54 27.67
C LEU A 391 24.47 3.34 26.50
N LYS A 392 25.19 2.67 25.60
CA LYS A 392 25.82 3.30 24.42
C LYS A 392 24.86 3.51 23.24
N THR A 393 23.68 2.86 23.25
CA THR A 393 22.73 2.88 22.13
C THR A 393 22.05 4.23 21.96
N LYS A 394 21.61 4.52 20.72
CA LYS A 394 20.82 5.72 20.40
C LYS A 394 19.49 5.78 21.18
N VAL A 395 18.90 4.62 21.49
CA VAL A 395 17.64 4.53 22.23
C VAL A 395 17.80 5.02 23.66
N HIS A 396 18.85 4.57 24.36
CA HIS A 396 19.15 5.02 25.72
C HIS A 396 19.48 6.52 25.77
N LYS A 397 20.36 6.99 24.87
CA LYS A 397 20.72 8.42 24.77
C LYS A 397 19.52 9.32 24.51
N ARG A 398 18.52 8.84 23.77
CA ARG A 398 17.27 9.55 23.55
C ARG A 398 16.41 9.57 24.81
N ARG A 399 16.27 8.43 25.49
CA ARG A 399 15.48 8.33 26.72
C ARG A 399 16.00 9.27 27.81
N LEU A 400 17.32 9.43 27.93
CA LEU A 400 17.94 10.42 28.82
C LEU A 400 17.48 11.86 28.54
N LYS A 401 17.24 12.21 27.27
CA LYS A 401 16.69 13.52 26.91
C LYS A 401 15.22 13.65 27.28
N ASP A 402 14.44 12.57 27.10
CA ASP A 402 13.02 12.55 27.44
C ASP A 402 12.83 12.74 28.96
N VAL A 403 13.57 12.00 29.80
CA VAL A 403 13.48 12.14 31.27
C VAL A 403 14.07 13.45 31.79
N ALA A 404 14.92 14.14 31.02
CA ALA A 404 15.43 15.46 31.39
C ALA A 404 14.43 16.60 31.16
N GLN A 405 13.30 16.34 30.48
CA GLN A 405 12.24 17.32 30.33
C GLN A 405 11.56 17.63 31.68
N LYS A 406 10.85 18.76 31.77
CA LYS A 406 10.07 19.08 32.97
C LYS A 406 9.03 17.97 33.19
N GLN A 407 8.98 17.45 34.42
CA GLN A 407 7.98 16.45 34.80
C GLN A 407 6.58 17.02 34.64
N TYR A 408 5.72 16.26 33.97
CA TYR A 408 4.31 16.61 33.83
C TYR A 408 3.60 16.38 35.16
N THR A 409 2.89 17.40 35.65
CA THR A 409 2.20 17.32 36.95
C THR A 409 0.70 17.16 36.79
N GLN A 410 0.06 16.52 37.77
CA GLN A 410 -1.41 16.44 37.83
C GLN A 410 -2.07 17.82 37.83
N ASN A 411 -1.42 18.83 38.42
CA ASN A 411 -1.91 20.21 38.40
C ASN A 411 -1.94 20.81 36.99
N GLU A 412 -0.91 20.59 36.18
CA GLU A 412 -0.89 21.00 34.76
C GLU A 412 -1.99 20.29 33.97
N ALA A 413 -2.25 19.00 34.27
CA ALA A 413 -3.36 18.25 33.66
C ALA A 413 -4.73 18.84 34.01
N MET A 414 -4.92 19.21 35.29
CA MET A 414 -6.16 19.84 35.76
C MET A 414 -6.37 21.22 35.15
N GLN A 415 -5.31 22.03 35.05
CA GLN A 415 -5.34 23.33 34.37
C GLN A 415 -5.72 23.18 32.89
N GLY A 416 -5.12 22.23 32.18
CA GLY A 416 -5.47 21.92 30.79
C GLY A 416 -6.90 21.42 30.61
N ALA A 417 -7.47 20.76 31.63
CA ALA A 417 -8.87 20.34 31.68
C ALA A 417 -9.84 21.45 32.15
N GLY A 418 -9.36 22.69 32.32
CA GLY A 418 -10.17 23.83 32.76
C GLY A 418 -10.53 23.83 34.25
N LYS A 419 -9.88 22.99 35.06
CA LYS A 419 -10.05 22.96 36.53
C LYS A 419 -8.99 23.86 37.17
N GLY A 420 -9.34 25.10 37.46
CA GLY A 420 -8.52 26.02 38.25
C GLY A 420 -8.56 25.66 39.74
N VAL A 421 -7.42 25.81 40.42
CA VAL A 421 -7.35 25.77 41.89
C VAL A 421 -7.36 27.21 42.37
N GLU A 422 -8.46 27.65 43.00
CA GLU A 422 -8.52 28.96 43.64
C GLU A 422 -7.72 28.92 44.95
N THR A 423 -6.58 29.63 44.98
CA THR A 423 -5.81 29.79 46.21
C THR A 423 -6.50 30.80 47.12
N TYR A 424 -7.18 30.33 48.16
CA TYR A 424 -7.73 31.20 49.20
C TYR A 424 -6.61 31.64 50.14
N LYS A 425 -6.47 32.95 50.38
CA LYS A 425 -5.63 33.45 51.47
C LYS A 425 -6.41 33.27 52.78
N PRO A 426 -5.99 32.38 53.70
CA PRO A 426 -6.70 32.18 54.95
C PRO A 426 -6.73 33.48 55.75
N ALA A 427 -7.92 33.87 56.23
CA ALA A 427 -8.13 35.10 57.00
C ALA A 427 -7.35 35.13 58.33
N HIS A 428 -6.96 33.94 58.82
CA HIS A 428 -6.06 33.77 59.95
C HIS A 428 -4.92 32.82 59.57
N PRO A 429 -3.66 33.28 59.47
CA PRO A 429 -2.53 32.37 59.30
C PRO A 429 -2.41 31.54 60.58
N LYS A 430 -2.57 30.22 60.47
CA LYS A 430 -2.09 29.32 61.52
C LYS A 430 -0.56 29.41 61.51
N GLY A 431 0.04 29.69 62.66
CA GLY A 431 1.49 29.72 62.82
C GLY A 431 2.11 28.40 62.38
N ASN A 432 3.33 28.46 61.84
CA ASN A 432 4.10 27.32 61.39
C ASN A 432 4.09 26.20 62.45
N GLU A 433 3.41 25.10 62.12
CA GLU A 433 3.77 23.79 62.65
C GLU A 433 4.72 23.20 61.61
N ASP A 434 6.02 23.23 61.96
CA ASP A 434 7.05 22.47 61.28
C ASP A 434 6.64 20.98 61.34
N MET A 435 6.22 20.43 60.20
CA MET A 435 6.13 18.98 60.00
C MET A 435 7.20 18.62 58.98
N ASP A 436 8.41 18.44 59.50
CA ASP A 436 9.40 17.53 58.93
C ASP A 436 8.76 16.14 58.85
N ASP A 437 8.37 15.69 57.66
CA ASP A 437 8.06 14.28 57.43
C ASP A 437 8.73 13.82 56.12
N LEU A 438 9.69 12.90 56.32
CA LEU A 438 10.52 12.17 55.37
C LEU A 438 9.73 11.26 54.43
#